data_AF-A0A485A9L8-F1
#
_entry.id   AF-A0A485A9L8-F1
#
_cell.length_a   1.000
_cell.length_b   1.000
_cell.length_c   1.000
_cell.angle_alpha   90.00
_cell.angle_beta   90.00
_cell.angle_gamma   90.00
#
_symmetry.space_group_name_H-M   'P 1'
#
loop_
_entity.id
_entity.type
_entity.pdbx_description
1 polymer ?
#
loop_
_entity_poly.entity_id
_entity_poly.type
_entity_poly.pdbx_seq_one_letter_code
_entity_poly.pdbx_strand_id
1 'polypeptide(L)' 'MTVFAKMVSNGIGVGIVPESVADRFRHKFPFTKRLLTDPWAKRKICLCFKSQAALSPAMSRLLKFLKHT' A
#
# COMPACT_ATOMS: atom_id res chain seq x y z
N MET A 1 -8.21 -10.57 0.28
CA MET A 1 -6.75 -10.31 0.42
C MET A 1 -6.00 -11.37 1.23
N THR A 2 -6.66 -12.22 2.04
CA THR A 2 -6.02 -13.31 2.81
C THR A 2 -5.68 -14.55 1.98
N VAL A 3 -6.44 -14.85 0.93
CA VAL A 3 -6.20 -16.03 0.06
C VAL A 3 -4.82 -16.03 -0.56
N PHE A 4 -4.34 -14.87 -1.02
CA PHE A 4 -2.99 -14.70 -1.55
C PHE A 4 -1.92 -15.07 -0.51
N ALA A 5 -1.97 -14.46 0.68
CA ALA A 5 -1.01 -14.74 1.75
C ALA A 5 -1.06 -16.21 2.22
N LYS A 6 -2.26 -16.82 2.20
CA LYS A 6 -2.41 -18.25 2.47
C LYS A 6 -1.77 -19.10 1.39
N MET A 7 -1.92 -18.77 0.10
CA MET A 7 -1.28 -19.51 -0.99
C MET A 7 0.25 -19.41 -0.91
N VAL A 8 0.79 -18.20 -0.72
CA VAL A 8 2.24 -17.97 -0.58
C VAL A 8 2.81 -18.72 0.62
N SER A 9 2.13 -18.69 1.77
CA SER A 9 2.58 -19.42 2.96
C SER A 9 2.56 -20.95 2.83
N ASN A 10 1.74 -21.51 1.92
CA ASN A 10 1.80 -22.94 1.59
C ASN A 10 2.74 -23.24 0.41
N GLY A 11 3.58 -22.29 -0.02
CA GLY A 11 4.56 -22.50 -1.09
C GLY A 11 3.97 -22.62 -2.50
N ILE A 12 2.70 -22.23 -2.70
CA ILE A 12 2.02 -22.35 -4.01
C ILE A 12 2.55 -21.34 -5.02
N GLY A 13 3.15 -20.24 -4.56
CA GLY A 13 3.74 -19.23 -5.42
C GLY A 13 4.32 -18.05 -4.66
N VAL A 14 4.65 -17.00 -5.41
CA VAL A 14 5.14 -15.72 -4.90
C VAL A 14 4.14 -14.61 -5.20
N GLY A 15 4.24 -13.49 -4.49
CA GLY A 15 3.62 -12.29 -5.03
C GLY A 15 4.23 -11.01 -4.55
N ILE A 16 3.90 -9.98 -5.32
CA ILE A 16 4.50 -8.67 -5.26
C ILE A 16 3.45 -7.75 -4.66
N VAL A 17 3.76 -7.23 -3.48
CA VAL A 17 2.88 -6.33 -2.72
C VAL A 17 3.71 -5.19 -2.13
N PRO A 18 3.09 -4.05 -1.80
CA PRO A 18 3.76 -3.04 -0.98
C PRO A 18 4.25 -3.62 0.35
N GLU A 19 5.37 -3.13 0.85
CA GLU A 19 5.97 -3.61 2.10
C GLU A 19 5.00 -3.56 3.28
N SER A 20 4.24 -2.46 3.41
CA SER A 20 3.23 -2.29 4.46
C SER A 20 2.13 -3.35 4.42
N VAL A 21 1.81 -3.86 3.22
CA VAL A 21 0.85 -4.96 3.04
C VAL A 21 1.47 -6.28 3.48
N ALA A 22 2.72 -6.55 3.13
CA ALA A 22 3.43 -7.75 3.58
C ALA A 22 3.55 -7.80 5.11
N ASP A 23 3.89 -6.68 5.75
CA ASP A 23 4.03 -6.63 7.21
C ASP A 23 2.70 -6.87 7.93
N ARG A 24 1.58 -6.39 7.38
CA ARG A 24 0.24 -6.66 7.92
C ARG A 24 -0.11 -8.16 7.95
N PHE A 25 0.37 -8.95 6.99
CA PHE A 25 0.05 -10.39 6.91
C PHE A 25 1.06 -11.28 7.62
N ARG A 26 2.27 -10.77 7.93
CA ARG A 26 3.34 -11.57 8.54
C ARG A 26 2.93 -12.22 9.86
N HIS A 27 2.11 -11.53 10.65
CA HIS A 27 1.62 -12.07 11.93
C HIS A 27 0.66 -13.25 11.78
N LYS A 28 -0.03 -13.38 10.63
CA LYS A 28 -1.07 -14.40 10.41
C LYS A 28 -0.63 -15.54 9.50
N PHE A 29 0.31 -15.31 8.60
CA PHE A 29 0.77 -16.30 7.64
C PHE A 29 2.30 -16.32 7.61
N PRO A 30 2.96 -17.47 7.81
CA PRO A 30 4.40 -17.55 7.72
C PRO A 30 4.83 -17.45 6.24
N PHE A 31 5.63 -16.45 5.92
CA PHE A 31 6.29 -16.32 4.62
C PHE A 31 7.55 -15.47 4.76
N THR A 32 8.42 -15.57 3.77
CA THR A 32 9.65 -14.79 3.72
C THR A 32 9.46 -13.54 2.88
N LYS A 33 9.83 -12.37 3.41
CA LYS A 33 9.82 -11.09 2.67
C LYS A 33 11.16 -10.88 1.95
N ARG A 34 11.10 -10.40 0.70
CA ARG A 34 12.25 -9.91 -0.07
C ARG A 34 11.88 -8.54 -0.64
N LEU A 35 12.75 -7.56 -0.43
CA LEU A 35 12.55 -6.21 -0.96
C LEU A 35 12.95 -6.20 -2.43
N LEU A 36 12.12 -5.60 -3.26
CA LEU A 36 12.44 -5.26 -4.64
C LEU A 36 13.08 -3.87 -4.64
N THR A 37 14.35 -3.80 -5.02
CA THR A 37 15.14 -2.55 -4.99
C THR A 37 15.13 -1.81 -6.32
N ASP A 38 14.51 -2.39 -7.34
CA ASP A 38 14.42 -1.78 -8.65
C ASP A 38 13.62 -0.47 -8.62
N PRO A 39 13.98 0.54 -9.44
CA PRO A 39 13.27 1.82 -9.46
C PRO A 39 11.77 1.70 -9.73
N TRP A 40 11.34 0.70 -10.51
CA TRP A 40 9.93 0.46 -10.81
C TRP A 40 9.12 0.02 -9.59
N ALA A 41 9.77 -0.58 -8.58
CA ALA A 41 9.11 -1.12 -7.39
C ALA A 41 8.74 -0.02 -6.37
N LYS A 42 9.30 1.20 -6.52
CA LYS A 42 8.96 2.34 -5.66
C LYS A 42 7.58 2.88 -6.00
N ARG A 43 6.57 2.46 -5.26
CA ARG A 43 5.19 2.95 -5.42
C ARG A 43 5.05 4.38 -4.90
N LYS A 44 4.36 5.22 -5.68
CA LYS A 44 3.91 6.56 -5.25
C LYS A 44 2.39 6.50 -4.99
N ILE A 45 1.97 6.86 -3.78
CA ILE A 45 0.55 7.05 -3.46
C ILE A 45 0.22 8.52 -3.74
N CYS A 46 -0.82 8.76 -4.53
CA CYS A 46 -1.23 10.10 -4.94
C CYS A 46 -2.61 10.43 -4.39
N LEU A 47 -2.79 11.67 -3.93
CA LEU A 47 -4.10 12.23 -3.63
C LEU A 47 -4.67 12.84 -4.92
N CYS A 48 -5.79 12.32 -5.40
CA CYS A 48 -6.44 12.77 -6.63
C CYS A 48 -7.72 13.55 -6.31
N PHE A 49 -7.84 14.76 -6.87
CA PHE A 49 -9.03 15.61 -6.76
C PHE A 49 -9.16 16.46 -8.02
N LYS A 50 -10.38 16.94 -8.33
CA LYS A 50 -10.68 17.59 -9.62
C LYS A 50 -9.89 18.88 -9.85
N SER A 51 -9.96 19.83 -8.91
CA SER A 51 -9.16 21.06 -8.94
C SER A 51 -9.09 21.69 -7.56
N GLN A 52 -8.01 22.42 -7.27
CA GLN A 52 -7.83 23.08 -5.98
C GLN A 52 -8.92 24.14 -5.73
N ALA A 53 -9.32 24.86 -6.78
CA ALA A 53 -10.33 25.92 -6.72
C ALA A 53 -11.75 25.38 -6.44
N ALA A 54 -12.04 24.13 -6.78
CA ALA A 54 -13.34 23.51 -6.57
C ALA A 54 -13.44 22.74 -5.24
N LEU A 55 -12.43 22.81 -4.37
CA LEU A 55 -12.44 22.10 -3.09
C LEU A 55 -13.34 22.82 -2.09
N SER A 56 -14.22 22.06 -1.43
CA SER A 56 -14.91 22.57 -0.25
C SER A 56 -13.90 22.86 0.90
N PRO A 57 -14.26 23.72 1.87
CA PRO A 57 -13.41 23.95 3.04
C PRO A 57 -13.09 22.67 3.81
N ALA A 58 -14.06 21.75 3.92
CA ALA A 58 -13.86 20.45 4.55
C ALA A 58 -12.82 19.58 3.81
N MET A 59 -12.92 19.50 2.47
CA MET A 59 -11.94 18.76 1.67
C MET A 59 -10.55 19.38 1.69
N SER A 60 -10.46 20.71 1.72
CA SER A 60 -9.18 21.41 1.87
C SER A 60 -8.49 21.09 3.19
N ARG A 61 -9.25 21.01 4.30
CA ARG A 61 -8.73 20.60 5.61
C ARG A 61 -8.27 19.15 5.60
N LEU A 62 -9.06 18.25 5.02
CA LEU A 62 -8.68 16.84 4.88
C LEU A 62 -7.39 16.67 4.07
N LEU A 63 -7.28 17.36 2.93
CA LEU A 63 -6.07 17.29 2.10
C LEU A 63 -4.84 17.84 2.83
N LYS A 64 -4.97 18.89 3.65
CA LYS A 64 -3.87 19.36 4.51
C LYS A 64 -3.47 18.27 5.50
N PHE A 65 -4.42 17.67 6.20
CA PHE A 65 -4.17 16.60 7.17
C PHE A 65 -3.44 15.39 6.54
N LEU A 66 -3.92 14.94 5.37
CA LEU A 66 -3.35 13.79 4.66
C LEU A 66 -1.98 14.06 4.03
N LYS A 67 -1.58 15.32 3.84
CA LYS A 67 -0.24 15.69 3.34
C LYS A 67 0.83 15.73 4.43
N HIS A 68 0.44 15.83 5.70
CA HIS A 68 1.36 15.92 6.84
C HIS A 68 1.62 14.58 7.54
N THR A 69 0.85 13.54 7.20
CA THR A 69 1.08 12.15 7.66
C THR A 69 1.93 11.41 6.65
#